data_AF-A0A7K1NGV2-F1
#
_entry.id   AF-A0A7K1NGV2-F1
#
_cell.length_a   1.000
_cell.length_b   1.000
_cell.length_c   1.000
_cell.angle_alpha   90.00
_cell.angle_beta   90.00
_cell.angle_gamma   90.00
#
_symmetry.space_group_name_H-M   'P 1'
#
loop_
_entity.id
_entity.type
_entity.pdbx_description
1 polymer ?
#
loop_
_entity_poly.entity_id
_entity_poly.type
_entity_poly.pdbx_seq_one_letter_code
_entity_poly.pdbx_strand_id
1 'polypeptide(L)' 'MAAFELIMTITAENKAAMDHQIAEAERIAIARAVVDGTKGIMVTRHKPNLCTVVLSDEVPYGLTRERLLM' A
#
# COMPACT_ATOMS: atom_id res chain seq x y z
N MET A 1 6.44 13.89 12.10
CA MET A 1 5.11 13.61 11.52
C MET A 1 5.35 12.55 10.46
N ALA A 2 4.77 11.36 10.57
CA ALA A 2 4.89 10.36 9.52
C ALA A 2 4.24 10.87 8.24
N ALA A 3 4.98 10.90 7.14
CA ALA A 3 4.49 11.34 5.85
C ALA A 3 3.98 10.13 5.07
N PHE A 4 2.67 10.12 4.78
CA PHE A 4 2.05 9.10 3.94
C PHE A 4 1.62 9.72 2.62
N GLU A 5 2.05 9.13 1.51
CA GLU A 5 1.54 9.46 0.18
C GLU A 5 0.54 8.40 -0.25
N LEU A 6 -0.72 8.78 -0.42
CA LEU A 6 -1.74 7.85 -0.88
C LEU A 6 -1.47 7.45 -2.33
N ILE A 7 -1.28 6.15 -2.55
CA ILE A 7 -1.16 5.57 -3.89
C ILE A 7 -2.54 5.17 -4.38
N MET A 8 -3.28 4.39 -3.58
CA MET A 8 -4.58 3.87 -3.98
C MET A 8 -5.46 3.53 -2.78
N THR A 9 -6.76 3.78 -2.94
CA THR A 9 -7.81 3.16 -2.10
C THR A 9 -8.44 2.04 -2.90
N ILE A 10 -8.50 0.85 -2.32
CA ILE A 10 -8.88 -0.38 -3.00
C ILE A 10 -10.16 -0.90 -2.37
N THR A 11 -11.16 -1.14 -3.22
CA THR A 11 -12.41 -1.81 -2.85
C THR A 11 -12.65 -2.97 -3.81
N ALA A 12 -12.90 -4.15 -3.26
CA ALA A 12 -13.09 -5.35 -4.07
C ALA A 12 -14.21 -6.24 -3.52
N GLU A 13 -14.93 -6.89 -4.44
CA GLU A 13 -16.08 -7.75 -4.11
C GLU A 13 -15.65 -9.11 -3.55
N ASN A 14 -14.42 -9.54 -3.83
CA ASN A 14 -13.87 -10.81 -3.37
C ASN A 14 -12.35 -10.72 -3.15
N LYS A 15 -11.82 -11.75 -2.48
CA LYS A 15 -10.40 -11.82 -2.12
C LYS A 15 -9.46 -11.83 -3.34
N ALA A 16 -9.82 -12.52 -4.42
CA ALA A 16 -8.97 -12.60 -5.60
C ALA A 16 -8.81 -11.23 -6.28
N ALA A 17 -9.91 -10.49 -6.42
CA ALA A 17 -9.88 -9.12 -6.92
C ALA A 17 -9.10 -8.18 -6.00
N MET A 18 -9.23 -8.33 -4.69
CA MET A 18 -8.46 -7.58 -3.70
C MET A 18 -6.96 -7.82 -3.86
N ASP A 19 -6.53 -9.09 -3.89
CA ASP A 19 -5.12 -9.45 -3.97
C ASP A 19 -4.51 -8.96 -5.31
N HIS A 20 -5.27 -9.03 -6.41
CA HIS A 20 -4.84 -8.48 -7.70
C HIS A 20 -4.68 -6.96 -7.69
N GLN A 21 -5.65 -6.23 -7.12
CA GLN A 21 -5.59 -4.77 -7.03
C GLN A 21 -4.47 -4.30 -6.09
N ILE A 22 -4.21 -5.02 -4.99
CA ILE A 22 -3.07 -4.74 -4.10
C ILE A 22 -1.76 -4.92 -4.87
N ALA A 23 -1.58 -6.02 -5.61
CA ALA A 23 -0.38 -6.24 -6.39
C ALA A 23 -0.14 -5.16 -7.46
N GLU A 24 -1.20 -4.63 -8.08
CA GLU A 24 -1.09 -3.50 -8.99
C GLU A 24 -0.71 -2.20 -8.29
N ALA A 25 -1.34 -1.90 -7.16
CA ALA A 25 -1.00 -0.73 -6.35
C ALA A 25 0.44 -0.80 -5.83
N GLU A 26 0.95 -1.98 -5.47
CA GLU A 26 2.35 -2.19 -5.10
C GLU A 26 3.30 -1.88 -6.26
N ARG A 27 3.00 -2.34 -7.49
CA ARG A 27 3.83 -2.01 -8.66
C ARG A 27 3.90 -0.50 -8.91
N ILE A 28 2.77 0.20 -8.81
CA ILE A 28 2.70 1.66 -8.94
C ILE A 28 3.50 2.33 -7.81
N ALA A 29 3.35 1.85 -6.58
CA ALA A 29 4.05 2.37 -5.41
C ALA A 29 5.57 2.18 -5.54
N ILE A 30 6.05 1.02 -6.01
CA ILE A 30 7.47 0.76 -6.28
C ILE A 30 8.00 1.76 -7.32
N ALA A 31 7.29 1.95 -8.43
CA ALA A 31 7.70 2.88 -9.48
C ALA A 31 7.84 4.32 -8.96
N ARG A 32 6.97 4.74 -8.04
CA ARG A 32 7.08 6.05 -7.36
C ARG A 32 8.19 6.07 -6.31
N ALA A 33 8.34 5.01 -5.52
CA ALA A 33 9.35 4.91 -4.49
C ALA A 33 10.77 4.97 -5.05
N VAL A 34 11.00 4.50 -6.28
CA VAL A 34 12.30 4.61 -6.98
C VAL A 34 12.70 6.07 -7.21
N VAL A 35 11.74 6.98 -7.39
CA VAL A 35 12.02 8.42 -7.60
C VAL A 35 12.52 9.06 -6.31
N ASP A 36 11.90 8.72 -5.17
CA ASP A 36 12.22 9.30 -3.85
C ASP A 36 13.33 8.51 -3.11
N GLY A 37 13.54 7.23 -3.44
CA GLY A 37 14.55 6.33 -2.88
C GLY A 37 14.48 6.06 -1.37
N THR A 38 13.45 6.55 -0.67
CA THR A 38 13.47 6.67 0.80
C THR A 38 12.29 6.03 1.51
N LYS A 39 11.18 5.75 0.80
CA LYS A 39 9.92 5.27 1.40
C LYS A 39 9.60 3.86 0.94
N GLY A 40 9.14 3.03 1.87
CA GLY A 40 8.56 1.72 1.58
C GLY A 40 7.04 1.81 1.43
N ILE A 41 6.39 0.65 1.33
CA ILE A 41 4.96 0.54 1.05
C ILE A 41 4.24 0.07 2.31
N MET A 42 3.18 0.78 2.69
CA MET A 42 2.26 0.36 3.75
C MET A 42 0.90 0.04 3.13
N VAL A 43 0.47 -1.20 3.29
CA VAL A 43 -0.89 -1.65 2.97
C VAL A 43 -1.68 -1.66 4.27
N THR A 44 -2.68 -0.81 4.38
CA THR A 44 -3.58 -0.78 5.56
C THR A 44 -4.92 -1.39 5.17
N ARG A 45 -5.24 -2.53 5.77
CA ARG A 45 -6.54 -3.18 5.62
C ARG A 45 -7.49 -2.64 6.68
N HIS A 46 -8.53 -1.95 6.21
CA HIS A 46 -9.58 -1.37 7.06
C HIS A 46 -10.74 -2.34 7.25
N LYS A 47 -11.07 -3.12 6.21
CA LYS A 47 -12.12 -4.15 6.19
C LYS A 47 -11.70 -5.27 5.22
N PRO A 48 -12.37 -6.44 5.23
CA PRO A 48 -12.09 -7.51 4.27
C PRO A 48 -12.13 -7.04 2.81
N ASN A 49 -13.00 -6.08 2.49
CA ASN A 49 -13.22 -5.52 1.16
C ASN A 49 -12.66 -4.10 0.97
N LEU A 50 -11.91 -3.55 1.94
CA LEU A 50 -11.38 -2.19 1.87
C LEU A 50 -9.95 -2.14 2.40
N CYS A 51 -9.01 -1.70 1.57
CA CYS A 51 -7.66 -1.38 1.99
C CYS A 51 -7.15 -0.11 1.32
N THR A 52 -6.07 0.44 1.87
CA THR A 52 -5.33 1.58 1.30
C THR A 52 -3.87 1.20 1.14
N VAL A 53 -3.27 1.59 0.02
CA VAL A 53 -1.84 1.44 -0.23
C VAL A 53 -1.22 2.83 -0.25
N VAL A 54 -0.19 3.02 0.58
CA VAL A 54 0.51 4.31 0.71
C VAL A 54 2.02 4.10 0.65
N LEU A 55 2.76 5.09 0.18
CA LEU A 55 4.18 5.20 0.49
C LEU A 55 4.33 5.80 1.89
N SER A 56 5.21 5.21 2.68
CA SER A 56 5.37 5.54 4.10
C SER A 56 6.85 5.62 4.48
N ASP A 57 7.20 6.65 5.23
CA ASP A 57 8.50 6.78 5.90
C ASP A 57 8.65 5.84 7.12
N GLU A 58 7.55 5.28 7.63
CA GLU A 58 7.56 4.22 8.67
C GLU A 58 7.99 2.85 8.11
N VAL A 59 8.02 2.71 6.79
CA VAL A 59 8.44 1.49 6.10
C VAL A 59 9.75 1.78 5.37
N PRO A 60 10.84 1.05 5.65
CA PRO A 60 12.08 1.20 4.90
C PRO A 60 11.86 0.95 3.40
N TYR A 61 12.55 1.72 2.56
CA TYR A 61 12.57 1.50 1.11
C TYR A 61 12.90 0.03 0.77
N GLY A 62 12.21 -0.51 -0.23
CA GLY A 62 12.33 -1.91 -0.65
C GLY A 62 11.52 -2.89 0.20
N LEU A 63 10.79 -2.42 1.22
CA LEU A 63 9.90 -3.26 2.02
C LEU A 63 8.43 -2.88 1.80
N THR A 64 7.58 -3.90 1.92
CA THR A 64 6.14 -3.75 2.05
C THR A 64 5.72 -4.27 3.43
N ARG A 65 4.85 -3.53 4.12
CA ARG A 65 4.22 -3.97 5.37
C ARG A 65 2.71 -3.92 5.25
N GLU A 66 2.03 -4.94 5.78
CA GLU A 66 0.58 -4.94 5.93
C GLU A 66 0.22 -4.62 7.39
N ARG A 67 -0.77 -3.73 7.57
CA ARG A 67 -1.37 -3.37 8.85
C ARG A 67 -2.85 -3.70 8.80
N LEU A 68 -3.31 -4.50 9.76
CA LEU A 68 -4.74 -4.74 9.99
C LEU A 68 -5.24 -3.70 11.00
N LEU A 69 -6.26 -2.94 10.63
CA LEU A 69 -7.06 -2.17 11.58
C LEU A 69 -8.29 -3.02 11.91
N MET A 70 -8.32 -3.55 13.13
CA MET A 70 -9.49 -4.26 13.68
C MET A 70 -10.50 -3.27 14.22
#